data_AF-A0A7V9E7G8-F1
#
_entry.id   AF-A0A7V9E7G8-F1
#
_cell.length_a   1.000
_cell.length_b   1.000
_cell.length_c   1.000
_cell.angle_alpha   90.00
_cell.angle_beta   90.00
_cell.angle_gamma   90.00
#
_symmetry.space_group_name_H-M   'P 1'
#
loop_
_entity.id
_entity.type
_entity.pdbx_description
1 polymer ?
#
loop_
_entity_poly.entity_id
_entity_poly.type
_entity_poly.pdbx_seq_one_letter_code
_entity_poly.pdbx_strand_id
1 'polypeptide(L)' 'MSGTHATAEGITNPPIDDLMSKTDSKYKLVLYSAKRARQINAYYSQLGEGLLEYVGPLLD' A
#
# COMPACT_ATOMS: atom_id res chain seq x y z
N MET A 1 11.95 -2.03 24.34
CA MET A 1 10.51 -2.23 24.54
C MET A 1 10.13 -3.53 23.85
N SER A 2 10.16 -4.65 24.56
CA SER A 2 9.81 -5.97 24.00
C SER A 2 8.39 -6.31 24.42
N GLY A 3 7.41 -5.83 23.67
CA GLY A 3 6.05 -6.36 23.69
C GLY A 3 5.95 -7.39 22.59
N THR A 4 5.46 -8.58 22.90
CA THR A 4 5.06 -9.57 21.89
C THR A 4 3.99 -8.95 21.00
N HIS A 5 4.39 -8.37 19.86
CA HIS A 5 3.44 -7.96 18.84
C HIS A 5 2.78 -9.24 18.33
N ALA A 6 1.46 -9.35 18.53
CA ALA A 6 0.69 -10.40 17.89
C ALA A 6 0.97 -10.33 16.38
N THR A 7 1.13 -11.48 15.73
CA THR A 7 1.26 -11.54 14.27
C THR A 7 0.04 -10.86 13.67
N ALA A 8 0.28 -9.77 12.94
CA ALA A 8 -0.79 -9.05 12.29
C ALA A 8 -1.40 -9.91 11.18
N GLU A 9 -2.73 -9.98 11.12
CA GLU A 9 -3.47 -10.79 10.16
C GLU A 9 -4.58 -9.98 9.49
N GLY A 10 -4.91 -10.35 8.25
CA GLY A 10 -5.95 -9.67 7.46
C GLY A 10 -5.66 -8.18 7.30
N ILE A 11 -6.65 -7.33 7.60
CA ILE A 11 -6.54 -5.86 7.46
C ILE A 11 -5.52 -5.22 8.41
N THR A 12 -5.12 -5.93 9.48
CA THR A 12 -4.12 -5.41 10.43
C THR A 12 -2.69 -5.65 9.95
N ASN A 13 -2.50 -6.41 8.87
CA ASN A 13 -1.22 -6.66 8.22
C ASN A 13 -1.07 -5.73 7.01
N PRO A 14 0.00 -4.92 6.91
CA PRO A 14 1.09 -4.73 7.87
C PRO A 14 0.65 -3.96 9.14
N PRO A 15 1.35 -4.14 10.28
CA PRO A 15 1.09 -3.39 11.51
C PRO A 15 1.06 -1.88 11.28
N ILE A 16 0.14 -1.18 11.94
CA ILE A 16 -0.01 0.27 11.75
C ILE A 16 1.23 1.05 12.19
N ASP A 17 1.95 0.60 13.21
CA ASP A 17 3.16 1.26 13.71
C ASP A 17 4.27 1.25 12.65
N ASP A 18 4.41 0.15 11.90
CA ASP A 18 5.35 0.04 10.79
C ASP A 18 4.99 1.01 9.66
N LEU A 19 3.70 1.14 9.34
CA LEU A 19 3.22 2.10 8.35
C LEU A 19 3.44 3.54 8.79
N MET A 20 3.18 3.84 10.06
CA MET A 20 3.40 5.17 10.63
C MET A 20 4.88 5.55 10.67
N SER A 21 5.81 4.59 10.71
CA SER A 21 7.25 4.87 10.55
C SER A 21 7.63 5.43 9.17
N LYS A 22 6.77 5.27 8.16
CA LYS A 22 7.01 5.71 6.77
C LYS A 22 6.43 7.08 6.45
N THR A 23 5.70 7.71 7.38
CA THR A 23 4.96 8.93 7.12
C THR A 23 4.69 9.73 8.38
N ASP A 24 4.80 11.06 8.28
CA ASP A 24 4.67 11.97 9.43
C ASP A 24 3.24 12.10 9.98
N SER A 25 2.22 11.57 9.29
CA SER A 25 0.82 11.73 9.68
C SER A 25 -0.08 10.61 9.15
N LYS A 26 -1.12 10.27 9.93
CA LYS A 26 -2.18 9.34 9.52
C LYS A 26 -2.87 9.77 8.23
N TYR A 27 -3.08 11.08 8.05
CA TYR A 27 -3.73 11.61 6.84
C TYR A 27 -2.85 11.46 5.60
N LYS A 28 -1.54 11.64 5.75
CA LYS A 28 -0.57 11.42 4.66
C LYS A 28 -0.52 9.95 4.27
N LEU A 29 -0.52 9.04 5.26
CA LEU A 29 -0.59 7.59 5.02
C LEU A 29 -1.79 7.21 4.14
N VAL A 30 -2.97 7.70 4.50
CA VAL A 30 -4.20 7.46 3.72
C VAL A 30 -4.04 7.96 2.28
N LEU A 31 -3.51 9.16 2.09
CA LEU A 31 -3.35 9.74 0.74
C LEU A 31 -2.33 8.95 -0.10
N TYR A 32 -1.20 8.53 0.48
CA TYR A 32 -0.18 7.76 -0.22
C TYR A 32 -0.72 6.39 -0.64
N SER A 33 -1.33 5.66 0.29
CA SER A 33 -1.93 4.36 0.01
C SER A 33 -3.05 4.46 -1.03
N ALA A 34 -3.94 5.46 -0.93
CA ALA A 34 -5.03 5.65 -1.88
C ALA A 34 -4.55 5.99 -3.29
N LYS A 35 -3.55 6.87 -3.43
CA LYS A 35 -2.96 7.20 -4.74
C LYS A 35 -2.32 5.97 -5.38
N ARG A 36 -1.54 5.21 -4.61
CA ARG A 36 -0.86 4.02 -5.12
C ARG A 36 -1.86 2.91 -5.49
N ALA A 37 -2.91 2.69 -4.71
CA ALA A 37 -3.96 1.73 -5.02
C ALA A 37 -4.65 2.05 -6.35
N ARG A 38 -4.95 3.33 -6.62
CA ARG A 38 -5.52 3.77 -7.92
C ARG A 38 -4.56 3.50 -9.09
N GLN A 39 -3.26 3.74 -8.90
CA GLN A 39 -2.25 3.47 -9.92
C GLN A 39 -2.19 1.97 -10.28
N ILE A 40 -2.20 1.09 -9.27
CA ILE A 40 -2.20 -0.37 -9.47
C ILE A 40 -3.49 -0.81 -10.17
N ASN A 41 -4.64 -0.29 -9.76
CA ASN A 41 -5.92 -0.62 -10.39
C ASN A 41 -5.99 -0.18 -11.85
N ALA A 42 -5.46 1.01 -12.15
CA ALA A 42 -5.37 1.52 -13.51
C ALA A 42 -4.42 0.67 -14.39
N TYR A 43 -3.28 0.24 -13.84
CA TYR A 43 -2.37 -0.69 -14.51
C TYR A 43 -3.09 -1.98 -14.95
N TYR A 44 -3.85 -2.62 -14.06
CA TYR A 44 -4.58 -3.84 -14.41
C TYR A 44 -5.71 -3.60 -15.42
N SER A 45 -6.31 -2.41 -15.39
CA SER A 45 -7.36 -2.03 -16.34
C SER A 45 -6.80 -1.81 -17.76
N GLN A 46 -5.55 -1.33 -17.87
CA GLN A 46 -4.86 -1.07 -19.15
C GLN A 46 -4.07 -2.27 -19.70
N LEU A 47 -3.88 -3.35 -18.92
CA LEU A 47 -3.03 -4.47 -19.28
C LEU A 47 -3.40 -5.13 -20.63
N GLY A 48 -4.69 -5.10 -21.00
CA GLY A 48 -5.20 -5.60 -22.28
C GLY A 48 -5.12 -4.60 -23.44
N GLU A 49 -4.93 -3.30 -23.15
CA GLU A 49 -4.93 -2.21 -24.14
C GLU A 49 -3.52 -1.86 -24.65
N GLY A 50 -2.47 -2.44 -24.05
CA GLY A 50 -1.08 -2.21 -24.46
C GLY A 50 -0.52 -0.82 -24.11
N LEU A 51 -1.29 -0.03 -23.37
CA LEU A 51 -0.91 1.29 -22.86
C LEU A 51 -0.24 1.10 -21.49
N LEU A 52 1.10 1.16 -21.45
CA LEU A 52 1.88 1.00 -20.21
C LEU A 52 2.09 2.34 -19.48
N GLU A 53 1.01 3.08 -19.23
CA GLU A 53 1.11 4.41 -18.60
C GLU A 53 1.34 4.32 -17.08
N TYR A 54 0.83 3.28 -16.44
CA TYR A 54 0.92 3.10 -14.99
C TYR A 54 1.87 1.96 -14.60
N VAL A 55 2.60 2.16 -13.50
CA VAL A 55 3.48 1.14 -12.94
C VAL A 55 2.67 0.14 -12.13
N GLY A 56 2.73 -1.14 -12.51
CA GLY A 56 2.09 -2.27 -11.82
C GLY A 56 2.65 -2.53 -10.41
N PRO A 57 2.18 -3.58 -9.71
CA PRO A 57 2.65 -3.91 -8.37
C PRO A 57 4.17 -4.03 -8.28
N LEU A 58 4.74 -3.59 -7.15
CA LEU A 58 6.20 -3.67 -6.90
C LEU A 58 6.58 -4.86 -6.01
N LEU A 59 5.58 -5.58 -5.52
CA LEU A 59 5.71 -6.80 -4.75
C LEU A 59 4.78 -7.84 -5.40
N ASP A 60 5.11 -9.10 -5.17
CA ASP A 60 4.33 -10.26 -5.62
C ASP A 60 3.14 -10.55 -4.71
#